data_AF-A0A1M3U0Y9-F1
#
_entry.id   AF-A0A1M3U0Y9-F1
#
_cell.length_a   1.000
_cell.length_b   1.000
_cell.length_c   1.000
_cell.angle_alpha   90.00
_cell.angle_beta   90.00
_cell.angle_gamma   90.00
#
_symmetry.space_group_name_H-M   'P 1'
#
loop_
_entity.id
_entity.type
_entity.pdbx_description
1 polymer ?
#
loop_
_entity_poly.entity_id
_entity_poly.type
_entity_poly.pdbx_seq_one_letter_code
_entity_poly.pdbx_strand_id
1 'polypeptide(L)'
;MSYSRSILITGGTAGLGYYCTLELARQFPNYQVIIVSRSSSQDAAGSINKILGQNNVNYLRLDLSDLSQIRSFVQQWETNKYPPIQYLLLNAGLQFPGPVEYTVNGYEKTFAINHIGHALLFSLLVPHLAHAARIVVTSSGTHDPAQKTGLPDAKYTSAEELAHPTKITAQNPGRQRYSTSKLANVLWVYALHRRLNESKDARLKSCTVVAFDPGLMPGTGLVREANPVVRFLWHVILPRVIPLLRVLLGTPNIKLPQVSGATLAWLASSKEALLSSGVYYEGREQIRSSEESYDVSKQNDLWDWTVRNVASTEEEVARFSLTD
;
A
#
# COMPACT_ATOMS: atom_id res chain seq x y z
N MET A 1 28.10 -11.07 0.80
CA MET A 1 27.34 -11.35 -0.44
C MET A 1 26.82 -10.02 -0.95
N SER A 2 27.03 -9.68 -2.23
CA SER A 2 26.37 -8.51 -2.83
C SER A 2 24.99 -8.94 -3.34
N TYR A 3 23.94 -8.23 -2.93
CA TYR A 3 22.59 -8.49 -3.40
C TYR A 3 22.40 -7.90 -4.80
N SER A 4 21.69 -8.60 -5.68
CA SER A 4 21.52 -8.19 -7.09
C SER A 4 20.36 -7.23 -7.33
N ARG A 5 19.35 -7.29 -6.45
CA ARG A 5 18.11 -6.52 -6.47
C ARG A 5 17.64 -6.30 -5.04
N SER A 6 16.67 -5.40 -4.89
CA SER A 6 15.98 -5.17 -3.62
C SER A 6 14.46 -5.36 -3.73
N ILE A 7 13.86 -5.64 -2.58
CA ILE A 7 12.43 -5.71 -2.34
C ILE A 7 12.13 -4.70 -1.25
N LEU A 8 11.28 -3.71 -1.51
CA LEU A 8 10.85 -2.74 -0.51
C LEU A 8 9.40 -2.99 -0.16
N ILE A 9 9.09 -3.15 1.13
CA ILE A 9 7.72 -3.33 1.61
C ILE A 9 7.39 -2.38 2.75
N THR A 10 6.37 -1.55 2.55
CA THR A 10 5.81 -0.72 3.62
C THR A 10 4.89 -1.56 4.51
N GLY A 11 4.99 -1.41 5.83
CA GLY A 11 4.17 -2.17 6.79
C GLY A 11 4.53 -3.65 6.90
N GLY A 12 5.77 -4.04 6.57
CA GLY A 12 6.24 -5.44 6.61
C GLY A 12 6.52 -6.02 8.01
N THR A 13 6.27 -5.28 9.10
CA THR A 13 6.63 -5.71 10.47
C THR A 13 5.59 -6.60 11.15
N ALA A 14 4.36 -6.67 10.64
CA ALA A 14 3.28 -7.45 11.25
C ALA A 14 2.24 -7.92 10.23
N GLY A 15 1.39 -8.86 10.64
CA GLY A 15 0.24 -9.32 9.86
C GLY A 15 0.63 -9.80 8.46
N LEU A 16 -0.12 -9.36 7.46
CA LEU A 16 0.08 -9.77 6.06
C LEU A 16 1.45 -9.36 5.52
N GLY A 17 1.94 -8.17 5.90
CA GLY A 17 3.24 -7.66 5.47
C GLY A 17 4.40 -8.50 6.00
N TYR A 18 4.30 -8.97 7.25
CA TYR A 18 5.30 -9.89 7.82
C TYR A 18 5.36 -11.20 7.02
N TYR A 19 4.21 -11.83 6.78
CA TYR A 19 4.16 -13.10 6.04
C TYR A 19 4.57 -12.94 4.57
N CYS A 20 4.23 -11.82 3.94
CA CYS A 20 4.74 -11.48 2.60
C CYS A 20 6.27 -11.36 2.60
N THR A 21 6.84 -10.65 3.57
CA THR A 21 8.29 -10.48 3.69
C THR A 21 9.00 -11.81 3.88
N LEU A 22 8.49 -12.65 4.79
CA LEU A 22 9.01 -14.00 5.02
C LEU A 22 9.01 -14.84 3.75
N GLU A 23 7.93 -14.79 2.98
CA GLU A 23 7.80 -15.56 1.74
C GLU A 23 8.74 -15.06 0.64
N LEU A 24 8.85 -13.74 0.45
CA LEU A 24 9.76 -13.16 -0.53
C LEU A 24 11.24 -13.36 -0.16
N ALA A 25 11.61 -13.23 1.11
CA ALA A 25 12.97 -13.51 1.57
C ALA A 25 13.37 -14.97 1.33
N ARG A 26 12.43 -15.90 1.54
CA ARG A 26 12.61 -17.33 1.25
C ARG A 26 12.82 -17.58 -0.25
N GLN A 27 12.01 -16.95 -1.11
CA GLN A 27 12.08 -17.13 -2.57
C GLN A 27 13.32 -16.47 -3.19
N PHE A 28 13.80 -15.36 -2.62
CA PHE A 28 14.88 -14.55 -3.19
C PHE A 28 16.04 -14.34 -2.18
N PRO A 29 16.79 -15.39 -1.82
CA PRO A 29 17.93 -15.28 -0.90
C PRO A 29 19.04 -14.33 -1.40
N ASN A 30 19.10 -14.08 -2.71
CA ASN A 30 20.05 -13.20 -3.37
C ASN A 30 19.55 -11.75 -3.53
N TYR A 31 18.35 -11.43 -3.02
CA TYR A 31 17.78 -10.08 -3.00
C TYR A 31 17.82 -9.52 -1.59
N GLN A 32 17.99 -8.20 -1.49
CA GLN A 32 17.92 -7.50 -0.22
C GLN A 32 16.47 -7.09 0.07
N VAL A 33 15.89 -7.58 1.16
CA VAL A 33 14.52 -7.23 1.55
C VAL A 33 14.56 -6.12 2.59
N ILE A 34 13.95 -4.99 2.28
CA ILE A 34 13.87 -3.83 3.15
C ILE A 34 12.43 -3.69 3.65
N ILE A 35 12.22 -3.95 4.94
CA ILE A 35 10.98 -3.67 5.63
C ILE A 35 11.01 -2.21 6.08
N VAL A 36 9.98 -1.43 5.71
CA VAL A 36 9.81 -0.07 6.23
C VAL A 36 8.53 0.09 7.03
N SER A 37 8.65 0.62 8.24
CA SER A 37 7.49 0.99 9.06
C SER A 37 7.88 1.95 10.18
N ARG A 38 6.88 2.47 10.91
CA ARG A 38 7.09 3.40 12.03
C ARG A 38 7.84 2.78 13.21
N SER A 39 7.69 1.48 13.43
CA SER A 39 8.30 0.78 14.56
C SER A 39 8.62 -0.67 14.25
N SER A 40 9.72 -1.16 14.81
CA SER A 40 10.11 -2.58 14.79
C SER A 40 9.85 -3.21 16.16
N SER A 41 8.61 -3.18 16.64
CA SER A 41 8.28 -3.58 18.02
C SER A 41 8.60 -5.04 18.36
N GLN A 42 8.98 -5.87 17.38
CA GLN A 42 9.22 -7.31 17.55
C GLN A 42 10.44 -7.83 16.76
N ASP A 43 11.32 -6.94 16.28
CA ASP A 43 12.43 -7.30 15.39
C ASP A 43 12.02 -8.27 14.27
N ALA A 44 11.05 -7.84 13.46
CA ALA A 44 10.50 -8.67 12.39
C ALA A 44 11.59 -9.16 11.42
N ALA A 45 12.56 -8.30 11.10
CA ALA A 45 13.68 -8.63 10.22
C ALA A 45 14.57 -9.72 10.83
N GLY A 46 15.00 -9.55 12.09
CA GLY A 46 15.82 -10.55 12.79
C GLY A 46 15.08 -11.88 12.97
N SER A 47 13.77 -11.84 13.26
CA SER A 47 12.92 -13.03 13.33
C SER A 47 12.88 -13.80 12.00
N ILE A 48 12.66 -13.12 10.88
CA ILE A 48 12.62 -13.74 9.54
C ILE A 48 13.99 -14.32 9.17
N ASN A 49 15.05 -13.54 9.37
CA ASN A 49 16.44 -13.97 9.15
C ASN A 49 16.76 -15.25 9.94
N LYS A 50 16.37 -15.30 11.23
CA LYS A 50 16.55 -16.49 12.08
C LYS A 50 15.76 -17.70 11.57
N ILE A 51 14.51 -17.51 11.14
CA ILE A 51 13.66 -18.58 10.60
C ILE A 51 14.27 -19.17 9.32
N LEU A 52 14.83 -18.32 8.46
CA LEU A 52 15.36 -18.73 7.15
C LEU A 52 16.83 -19.10 7.16
N GLY A 53 17.57 -18.83 8.25
CA GLY A 53 19.03 -18.95 8.26
C GLY A 53 19.70 -17.96 7.29
N GLN A 54 19.13 -16.76 7.14
CA GLN A 54 19.55 -15.72 6.20
C GLN A 54 19.90 -14.42 6.94
N ASN A 55 20.43 -13.44 6.21
CA ASN A 55 20.74 -12.10 6.71
C ASN A 55 20.39 -11.00 5.68
N ASN A 56 19.45 -11.30 4.78
CA ASN A 56 19.06 -10.43 3.67
C ASN A 56 17.85 -9.54 3.97
N VAL A 57 17.20 -9.72 5.12
CA VAL A 57 16.09 -8.88 5.56
C VAL A 57 16.59 -7.80 6.51
N ASN A 58 16.35 -6.53 6.18
CA ASN A 58 16.68 -5.37 7.01
C ASN A 58 15.42 -4.57 7.32
N TYR A 59 15.42 -3.92 8.47
CA TYR A 59 14.40 -2.95 8.85
C TYR A 59 14.96 -1.53 8.75
N LEU A 60 14.20 -0.63 8.14
CA LEU A 60 14.43 0.81 8.19
C LEU A 60 13.19 1.51 8.73
N ARG A 61 13.39 2.51 9.58
CA ARG A 61 12.29 3.29 10.14
C ARG A 61 11.76 4.26 9.07
N LEU A 62 10.44 4.29 8.89
CA LEU A 62 9.77 5.28 8.06
C LEU A 62 8.35 5.55 8.59
N ASP A 63 8.03 6.82 8.82
CA ASP A 63 6.66 7.28 9.06
C ASP A 63 6.06 7.90 7.80
N LEU A 64 5.08 7.23 7.20
CA LEU A 64 4.37 7.72 6.00
C LEU A 64 3.48 8.94 6.27
N SER A 65 3.22 9.30 7.55
CA SER A 65 2.49 10.53 7.89
C SER A 65 3.35 11.79 7.86
N ASP A 66 4.67 11.66 7.70
CA ASP A 66 5.62 12.77 7.74
C ASP A 66 6.44 12.79 6.44
N LEU A 67 6.12 13.76 5.57
CA LEU A 67 6.76 13.87 4.27
C LEU A 67 8.26 14.18 4.36
N SER A 68 8.74 14.76 5.46
CA SER A 68 10.18 15.00 5.65
C SER A 68 10.91 13.69 5.91
N GLN A 69 10.33 12.77 6.69
CA GLN A 69 10.90 11.45 6.93
C GLN A 69 10.95 10.59 5.66
N ILE A 70 9.98 10.73 4.75
CA ILE A 70 10.00 10.06 3.45
C ILE A 70 11.20 10.52 2.62
N ARG A 71 11.45 11.84 2.56
CA ARG A 71 12.61 12.40 1.85
C ARG A 71 13.93 11.95 2.46
N SER A 72 14.06 12.03 3.78
CA SER A 72 15.25 11.55 4.49
C SER A 72 15.48 10.05 4.29
N PHE A 73 14.42 9.25 4.24
CA PHE A 73 14.51 7.82 3.94
C PHE A 73 15.09 7.56 2.54
N VAL A 74 14.65 8.30 1.52
CA VAL A 74 15.18 8.12 0.16
C VAL A 74 16.62 8.64 0.04
N GLN A 75 16.99 9.73 0.73
CA GLN A 75 18.39 10.15 0.82
C GLN A 75 19.27 9.09 1.48
N GLN A 76 18.77 8.42 2.53
CA GLN A 76 19.46 7.30 3.15
C GLN A 76 19.57 6.12 2.17
N TRP A 77 18.52 5.86 1.38
CA TRP A 77 18.55 4.82 0.36
C TRP A 77 19.68 5.04 -0.66
N GLU A 78 19.81 6.28 -1.14
CA GLU A 78 20.86 6.72 -2.07
C GLU A 78 22.26 6.58 -1.45
N THR A 79 22.42 7.08 -0.22
CA THR A 79 23.70 7.03 0.52
C THR A 79 24.18 5.60 0.73
N ASN A 80 23.25 4.70 1.07
CA ASN A 80 23.56 3.29 1.32
C ASN A 80 23.76 2.48 0.03
N LYS A 81 23.49 3.06 -1.15
CA LYS A 81 23.67 2.42 -2.46
C LYS A 81 22.97 1.06 -2.54
N TYR A 82 21.72 0.99 -2.08
CA TYR A 82 20.93 -0.24 -2.17
C TYR A 82 20.80 -0.72 -3.62
N PRO A 83 20.70 -2.03 -3.88
CA PRO A 83 20.47 -2.55 -5.22
C PRO A 83 19.14 -2.06 -5.80
N PRO A 84 18.98 -2.04 -7.14
CA PRO A 84 17.74 -1.61 -7.79
C PRO A 84 16.51 -2.38 -7.29
N ILE A 85 15.41 -1.66 -7.10
CA ILE A 85 14.15 -2.19 -6.55
C ILE A 85 13.44 -3.00 -7.63
N GLN A 86 13.40 -4.32 -7.45
CA GLN A 86 12.64 -5.20 -8.34
C GLN A 86 11.16 -5.24 -7.94
N TYR A 87 10.87 -5.26 -6.64
CA TYR A 87 9.52 -5.36 -6.11
C TYR A 87 9.27 -4.25 -5.09
N LEU A 88 8.30 -3.38 -5.38
CA LEU A 88 7.86 -2.27 -4.52
C LEU A 88 6.44 -2.54 -4.02
N LEU A 89 6.30 -2.81 -2.73
CA LEU A 89 5.03 -3.18 -2.11
C LEU A 89 4.56 -2.04 -1.20
N LEU A 90 3.66 -1.22 -1.73
CA LEU A 90 3.00 -0.12 -1.03
C LEU A 90 1.82 -0.68 -0.22
N ASN A 91 2.15 -1.39 0.87
CA ASN A 91 1.23 -2.21 1.63
C ASN A 91 0.67 -1.54 2.91
N ALA A 92 1.42 -0.65 3.54
CA ALA A 92 1.01 -0.01 4.78
C ALA A 92 -0.36 0.68 4.65
N GLY A 93 -1.26 0.43 5.60
CA GLY A 93 -2.56 1.08 5.63
C GLY A 93 -3.10 1.13 7.05
N LEU A 94 -3.69 2.26 7.41
CA LEU A 94 -4.31 2.49 8.70
C LEU A 94 -5.74 2.97 8.54
N GLN A 95 -6.56 2.66 9.53
CA GLN A 95 -7.94 3.10 9.64
C GLN A 95 -8.11 3.83 10.96
N PHE A 96 -8.59 5.07 10.91
CA PHE A 96 -8.88 5.89 12.08
C PHE A 96 -10.39 6.09 12.19
N PRO A 97 -11.10 5.31 13.03
CA PRO A 97 -12.57 5.36 13.07
C PRO A 97 -13.14 6.60 13.77
N GLY A 98 -12.30 7.36 14.48
CA GLY A 98 -12.69 8.55 15.24
C GLY A 98 -12.92 9.81 14.40
N PRO A 99 -12.89 11.00 15.04
CA PRO A 99 -12.91 12.28 14.35
C PRO A 99 -11.77 12.45 13.34
N VAL A 100 -11.84 13.49 12.50
CA VAL A 100 -10.75 13.85 11.61
C VAL A 100 -9.51 14.21 12.42
N GLU A 101 -8.38 13.63 12.03
CA GLU A 101 -7.05 13.95 12.56
C GLU A 101 -6.16 14.37 11.39
N TYR A 102 -5.16 15.21 11.68
CA TYR A 102 -4.23 15.72 10.68
C TYR A 102 -2.81 15.24 10.96
N THR A 103 -2.02 15.08 9.91
CA THR A 103 -0.57 14.85 10.03
C THR A 103 0.17 16.15 10.31
N VAL A 104 1.48 16.06 10.55
CA VAL A 104 2.36 17.23 10.70
C VAL A 104 2.38 18.13 9.46
N ASN A 105 2.01 17.59 8.29
CA ASN A 105 1.92 18.33 7.03
C ASN A 105 0.52 18.92 6.78
N GLY A 106 -0.42 18.79 7.73
CA GLY A 106 -1.75 19.39 7.63
C GLY A 106 -2.79 18.59 6.83
N TYR A 107 -2.46 17.37 6.37
CA TYR A 107 -3.38 16.52 5.62
C TYR A 107 -4.15 15.55 6.52
N GLU A 108 -5.39 15.20 6.13
CA GLU A 108 -6.19 14.19 6.82
C GLU A 108 -5.41 12.88 6.93
N LYS A 109 -5.30 12.38 8.16
CA LYS A 109 -4.32 11.34 8.55
C LYS A 109 -4.51 10.01 7.82
N THR A 110 -5.74 9.61 7.51
CA THR A 110 -6.02 8.37 6.79
C THR A 110 -5.57 8.46 5.34
N PHE A 111 -5.96 9.54 4.65
CA PHE A 111 -5.58 9.82 3.27
C PHE A 111 -4.06 10.05 3.14
N ALA A 112 -3.48 10.80 4.08
CA ALA A 112 -2.05 11.07 4.11
C ALA A 112 -1.21 9.79 4.18
N ILE A 113 -1.56 8.87 5.09
CA ILE A 113 -0.78 7.64 5.30
C ILE A 113 -1.05 6.62 4.19
N ASN A 114 -2.32 6.41 3.83
CA ASN A 114 -2.69 5.33 2.92
C ASN A 114 -2.34 5.64 1.46
N HIS A 115 -2.34 6.94 1.10
CA HIS A 115 -2.16 7.42 -0.27
C HIS A 115 -0.98 8.40 -0.41
N ILE A 116 -1.04 9.60 0.19
CA ILE A 116 -0.06 10.68 -0.08
C ILE A 116 1.38 10.22 0.18
N GLY A 117 1.63 9.63 1.34
CA GLY A 117 2.96 9.16 1.71
C GLY A 117 3.47 8.06 0.79
N HIS A 118 2.59 7.19 0.31
CA HIS A 118 2.95 6.17 -0.68
C HIS A 118 3.24 6.75 -2.06
N ALA A 119 2.44 7.73 -2.50
CA ALA A 119 2.66 8.40 -3.78
C ALA A 119 3.99 9.16 -3.80
N LEU A 120 4.32 9.87 -2.71
CA LEU A 120 5.64 10.52 -2.56
C LEU A 120 6.77 9.51 -2.48
N LEU A 121 6.61 8.45 -1.68
CA LEU A 121 7.64 7.41 -1.58
C LEU A 121 7.91 6.77 -2.95
N PHE A 122 6.86 6.48 -3.72
CA PHE A 122 7.00 5.96 -5.07
C PHE A 122 7.77 6.94 -5.97
N SER A 123 7.32 8.20 -6.07
CA SER A 123 7.93 9.18 -6.99
C SER A 123 9.42 9.39 -6.68
N LEU A 124 9.77 9.49 -5.40
CA LEU A 124 11.16 9.64 -4.99
C LEU A 124 12.02 8.40 -5.27
N LEU A 125 11.42 7.20 -5.29
CA LEU A 125 12.09 5.94 -5.59
C LEU A 125 12.12 5.57 -7.08
N VAL A 126 11.44 6.32 -7.96
CA VAL A 126 11.45 6.09 -9.42
C VAL A 126 12.86 5.93 -10.00
N PRO A 127 13.86 6.76 -9.63
CA PRO A 127 15.23 6.57 -10.11
C PRO A 127 15.85 5.22 -9.71
N HIS A 128 15.38 4.63 -8.62
CA HIS A 128 15.92 3.40 -8.01
C HIS A 128 15.21 2.12 -8.43
N LEU A 129 14.18 2.22 -9.29
CA LEU A 129 13.49 1.05 -9.83
C LEU A 129 14.38 0.25 -10.79
N ALA A 130 14.30 -1.07 -10.70
CA ALA A 130 14.91 -1.97 -11.67
C ALA A 130 14.14 -1.95 -13.00
N HIS A 131 14.76 -2.48 -14.06
CA HIS A 131 14.01 -2.86 -15.26
C HIS A 131 12.93 -3.90 -14.93
N ALA A 132 11.75 -3.76 -15.52
CA ALA A 132 10.58 -4.57 -15.27
C ALA A 132 10.18 -4.65 -13.79
N ALA A 133 10.34 -3.56 -13.03
CA ALA A 133 9.94 -3.53 -11.62
C ALA A 133 8.42 -3.76 -11.48
N ARG A 134 8.05 -4.47 -10.41
CA ARG A 134 6.65 -4.73 -10.04
C ARG A 134 6.27 -3.84 -8.88
N ILE A 135 5.23 -3.04 -9.07
CA ILE A 135 4.61 -2.23 -8.03
C ILE A 135 3.28 -2.89 -7.64
N VAL A 136 3.08 -3.13 -6.35
CA VAL A 136 1.79 -3.61 -5.82
C VAL A 136 1.30 -2.62 -4.77
N VAL A 137 0.11 -2.08 -4.98
CA VAL A 137 -0.54 -1.13 -4.08
C VAL A 137 -1.66 -1.85 -3.34
N THR A 138 -1.58 -1.89 -2.00
CA THR A 138 -2.62 -2.54 -1.21
C THR A 138 -3.83 -1.60 -1.05
N SER A 139 -4.91 -1.96 -1.73
CA SER A 139 -6.23 -1.35 -1.60
C SER A 139 -7.09 -2.15 -0.61
N SER A 140 -8.41 -2.21 -0.81
CA SER A 140 -9.36 -3.07 -0.12
C SER A 140 -10.65 -3.14 -0.92
N GLY A 141 -11.43 -4.20 -0.76
CA GLY A 141 -12.79 -4.30 -1.30
C GLY A 141 -13.73 -3.15 -0.88
N THR A 142 -13.42 -2.46 0.22
CA THR A 142 -14.20 -1.33 0.74
C THR A 142 -14.21 -0.11 -0.19
N HIS A 143 -13.34 -0.08 -1.19
CA HIS A 143 -13.37 0.95 -2.25
C HIS A 143 -14.59 0.85 -3.16
N ASP A 144 -15.24 -0.33 -3.21
CA ASP A 144 -16.35 -0.63 -4.10
C ASP A 144 -17.65 -0.85 -3.32
N PRO A 145 -18.62 0.07 -3.45
CA PRO A 145 -19.95 -0.10 -2.85
C PRO A 145 -20.64 -1.42 -3.26
N ALA A 146 -20.36 -1.93 -4.47
CA ALA A 146 -20.98 -3.17 -4.97
C ALA A 146 -20.55 -4.42 -4.17
N GLN A 147 -19.39 -4.38 -3.51
CA GLN A 147 -18.89 -5.50 -2.70
C GLN A 147 -19.57 -5.64 -1.33
N LYS A 148 -20.36 -4.65 -0.90
CA LYS A 148 -21.18 -4.70 0.33
C LYS A 148 -20.41 -5.18 1.56
N THR A 149 -19.21 -4.63 1.76
CA THR A 149 -18.28 -5.05 2.83
C THR A 149 -18.77 -4.79 4.26
N GLY A 150 -19.87 -4.06 4.42
CA GLY A 150 -20.40 -3.63 5.72
C GLY A 150 -19.71 -2.38 6.29
N LEU A 151 -18.73 -1.82 5.59
CA LEU A 151 -18.22 -0.48 5.85
C LEU A 151 -19.03 0.57 5.07
N PRO A 152 -19.08 1.82 5.54
CA PRO A 152 -19.64 2.91 4.74
C PRO A 152 -18.94 3.03 3.39
N ASP A 153 -19.75 3.27 2.36
CA ASP A 153 -19.31 3.35 0.96
C ASP A 153 -18.29 4.47 0.75
N ALA A 154 -17.28 4.20 -0.06
CA ALA A 154 -16.35 5.21 -0.51
C ALA A 154 -17.11 6.37 -1.18
N LYS A 155 -16.67 7.60 -0.88
CA LYS A 155 -17.19 8.82 -1.49
C LYS A 155 -16.03 9.73 -1.84
N TYR A 156 -15.68 9.79 -3.12
CA TYR A 156 -14.64 10.66 -3.63
C TYR A 156 -15.27 11.94 -4.20
N THR A 157 -14.92 13.09 -3.62
CA THR A 157 -15.34 14.41 -4.09
C THR A 157 -14.22 15.10 -4.84
N SER A 158 -13.10 15.36 -4.17
CA SER A 158 -11.83 15.80 -4.76
C SER A 158 -10.67 15.45 -3.84
N ALA A 159 -9.46 15.38 -4.37
CA ALA A 159 -8.26 15.17 -3.56
C ALA A 159 -8.06 16.27 -2.50
N GLU A 160 -8.42 17.52 -2.82
CA GLU A 160 -8.41 18.64 -1.86
C GLU A 160 -9.32 18.37 -0.67
N GLU A 161 -10.56 17.91 -0.90
CA GLU A 161 -11.49 17.66 0.19
C GLU A 161 -11.14 16.38 0.98
N LEU A 162 -10.49 15.41 0.35
CA LEU A 162 -9.92 14.26 1.04
C LEU A 162 -8.77 14.69 1.97
N ALA A 163 -7.90 15.59 1.52
CA ALA A 163 -6.77 16.10 2.28
C ALA A 163 -7.16 17.12 3.35
N HIS A 164 -8.11 17.98 3.04
CA HIS A 164 -8.63 19.06 3.89
C HIS A 164 -10.16 18.99 3.93
N PRO A 165 -10.74 18.07 4.73
CA PRO A 165 -12.18 17.90 4.82
C PRO A 165 -12.89 19.21 5.21
N THR A 166 -13.97 19.52 4.49
CA THR A 166 -14.84 20.65 4.85
C THR A 166 -15.55 20.37 6.18
N LYS A 167 -16.20 21.39 6.75
CA LYS A 167 -17.04 21.20 7.96
C LYS A 167 -18.12 20.12 7.80
N ILE A 168 -18.56 19.88 6.56
CA ILE A 168 -19.56 18.86 6.24
C ILE A 168 -18.89 17.50 6.13
N THR A 169 -17.84 17.36 5.32
CA THR A 169 -17.21 16.05 5.10
C THR A 169 -16.32 15.58 6.25
N ALA A 170 -15.89 16.48 7.13
CA ALA A 170 -15.28 16.12 8.40
C ALA A 170 -16.21 15.33 9.33
N GLN A 171 -17.53 15.43 9.14
CA GLN A 171 -18.53 14.66 9.89
C GLN A 171 -18.74 13.25 9.33
N ASN A 172 -18.18 12.94 8.15
CA ASN A 172 -18.25 11.59 7.60
C ASN A 172 -17.61 10.60 8.58
N PRO A 173 -18.13 9.35 8.68
CA PRO A 173 -17.52 8.34 9.52
C PRO A 173 -16.05 8.10 9.16
N GLY A 174 -15.16 7.90 10.13
CA GLY A 174 -13.75 7.62 9.84
C GLY A 174 -13.52 6.34 9.02
N ARG A 175 -14.42 5.37 9.15
CA ARG A 175 -14.46 4.19 8.28
C ARG A 175 -14.78 4.53 6.81
N GLN A 176 -15.56 5.58 6.56
CA GLN A 176 -15.79 6.07 5.20
C GLN A 176 -14.53 6.70 4.61
N ARG A 177 -13.79 7.50 5.40
CA ARG A 177 -12.50 8.06 4.98
C ARG A 177 -11.50 6.97 4.61
N TYR A 178 -11.50 5.87 5.36
CA TYR A 178 -10.72 4.68 4.99
C TYR A 178 -11.17 4.09 3.64
N SER A 179 -12.46 3.80 3.44
CA SER A 179 -13.00 3.32 2.15
C SER A 179 -12.61 4.24 1.00
N THR A 180 -12.77 5.55 1.16
CA THR A 180 -12.38 6.56 0.16
C THR A 180 -10.86 6.57 -0.09
N SER A 181 -10.02 6.40 0.94
CA SER A 181 -8.56 6.28 0.75
C SER A 181 -8.16 5.02 -0.04
N LYS A 182 -8.93 3.94 0.09
CA LYS A 182 -8.72 2.71 -0.68
C LYS A 182 -9.16 2.87 -2.14
N LEU A 183 -10.22 3.64 -2.39
CA LEU A 183 -10.56 4.10 -3.74
C LEU A 183 -9.47 4.98 -4.36
N ALA A 184 -8.91 5.92 -3.60
CA ALA A 184 -7.77 6.73 -4.06
C ALA A 184 -6.56 5.86 -4.49
N ASN A 185 -6.29 4.77 -3.78
CA ASN A 185 -5.24 3.83 -4.20
C ASN A 185 -5.54 3.17 -5.55
N VAL A 186 -6.80 2.80 -5.84
CA VAL A 186 -7.17 2.20 -7.14
C VAL A 186 -7.12 3.25 -8.26
N LEU A 187 -7.67 4.45 -8.02
CA LEU A 187 -7.57 5.59 -8.93
C LEU A 187 -6.11 5.86 -9.31
N TRP A 188 -5.23 5.88 -8.31
CA TRP A 188 -3.80 6.13 -8.51
C TRP A 188 -3.10 5.00 -9.28
N VAL A 189 -3.44 3.73 -9.03
CA VAL A 189 -2.90 2.59 -9.81
C VAL A 189 -3.23 2.73 -11.30
N TYR A 190 -4.46 3.12 -11.65
CA TYR A 190 -4.85 3.30 -13.04
C TYR A 190 -4.21 4.54 -13.68
N ALA A 191 -4.08 5.64 -12.92
CA ALA A 191 -3.34 6.82 -13.35
C ALA A 191 -1.86 6.51 -13.60
N LEU A 192 -1.22 5.77 -12.69
CA LEU A 192 0.17 5.35 -12.77
C LEU A 192 0.39 4.40 -13.95
N HIS A 193 -0.49 3.42 -14.15
CA HIS A 193 -0.40 2.50 -15.28
C HIS A 193 -0.35 3.22 -16.62
N ARG A 194 -1.25 4.20 -16.85
CA ARG A 194 -1.23 5.00 -18.08
C ARG A 194 0.10 5.74 -18.26
N ARG A 195 0.56 6.42 -17.22
CA ARG A 195 1.80 7.21 -17.26
C ARG A 195 3.04 6.36 -17.46
N LEU A 196 3.11 5.16 -16.88
CA LEU A 196 4.18 4.20 -17.16
C LEU A 196 4.19 3.79 -18.65
N ASN A 197 3.03 3.49 -19.24
CA ASN A 197 2.93 3.11 -20.66
C ASN A 197 3.28 4.26 -21.62
N GLU A 198 2.97 5.50 -21.21
CA GLU A 198 3.24 6.74 -21.94
C GLU A 198 4.68 7.27 -21.72
N SER A 199 5.41 6.72 -20.75
CA SER A 199 6.77 7.13 -20.44
C SER A 199 7.72 6.88 -21.62
N LYS A 200 8.67 7.80 -21.78
CA LYS A 200 9.77 7.71 -22.75
C LYS A 200 10.95 6.89 -22.22
N ASP A 201 11.11 6.81 -20.89
CA ASP A 201 12.08 5.91 -20.26
C ASP A 201 11.62 4.45 -20.47
N ALA A 202 12.34 3.72 -21.33
CA ALA A 202 12.08 2.31 -21.63
C ALA A 202 12.08 1.43 -20.37
N ARG A 203 12.87 1.80 -19.34
CA ARG A 203 12.87 1.12 -18.05
C ARG A 203 11.53 1.31 -17.35
N LEU A 204 11.01 2.53 -17.26
CA LEU A 204 9.71 2.79 -16.62
C LEU A 204 8.56 2.18 -17.41
N LYS A 205 8.62 2.23 -18.75
CA LYS A 205 7.64 1.58 -19.62
C LYS A 205 7.55 0.07 -19.44
N SER A 206 8.64 -0.57 -19.01
CA SER A 206 8.67 -2.00 -18.69
C SER A 206 8.09 -2.34 -17.31
N CYS A 207 7.89 -1.36 -16.42
CA CYS A 207 7.36 -1.59 -15.08
C CYS A 207 5.87 -1.91 -15.12
N THR A 208 5.41 -2.68 -14.14
CA THR A 208 3.99 -3.01 -13.99
C THR A 208 3.46 -2.56 -12.63
N VAL A 209 2.19 -2.15 -12.59
CA VAL A 209 1.52 -1.75 -11.35
C VAL A 209 0.16 -2.43 -11.24
N VAL A 210 -0.17 -2.93 -10.05
CA VAL A 210 -1.50 -3.50 -9.75
C VAL A 210 -2.03 -3.06 -8.39
N ALA A 211 -3.35 -3.07 -8.25
CA ALA A 211 -4.04 -2.89 -6.98
C ALA A 211 -4.40 -4.26 -6.38
N PHE A 212 -4.27 -4.39 -5.06
CA PHE A 212 -4.51 -5.64 -4.35
C PHE A 212 -5.46 -5.45 -3.17
N ASP A 213 -6.53 -6.25 -3.13
CA ASP A 213 -7.33 -6.45 -1.94
C ASP A 213 -6.94 -7.75 -1.21
N PRO A 214 -6.41 -7.63 0.02
CA PRO A 214 -6.02 -8.77 0.82
C PRO A 214 -7.22 -9.46 1.50
N GLY A 215 -8.42 -8.90 1.39
CA GLY A 215 -9.63 -9.36 2.05
C GLY A 215 -9.73 -8.94 3.51
N LEU A 216 -10.84 -9.32 4.14
CA LEU A 216 -11.07 -9.09 5.56
C LEU A 216 -10.19 -10.04 6.38
N MET A 217 -9.38 -9.47 7.27
CA MET A 217 -8.38 -10.24 8.02
C MET A 217 -8.48 -10.00 9.52
N PRO A 218 -9.46 -10.65 10.19
CA PRO A 218 -9.54 -10.61 11.63
C PRO A 218 -8.21 -11.04 12.27
N GLY A 219 -7.79 -10.34 13.33
CA GLY A 219 -6.53 -10.60 14.03
C GLY A 219 -5.34 -9.76 13.57
N THR A 220 -5.50 -8.96 12.51
CA THR A 220 -4.48 -7.99 12.10
C THR A 220 -4.55 -6.70 12.92
N GLY A 221 -3.46 -5.93 12.94
CA GLY A 221 -3.45 -4.60 13.57
C GLY A 221 -4.27 -3.53 12.84
N LEU A 222 -5.17 -3.88 11.91
CA LEU A 222 -6.00 -2.92 11.16
C LEU A 222 -6.93 -2.12 12.10
N VAL A 223 -7.43 -2.75 13.16
CA VAL A 223 -8.29 -2.12 14.17
C VAL A 223 -7.51 -1.59 15.39
N ARG A 224 -6.20 -1.36 15.27
CA ARG A 224 -5.37 -0.93 16.42
C ARG A 224 -5.85 0.38 17.07
N GLU A 225 -6.49 1.25 16.28
CA GLU A 225 -7.07 2.53 16.69
C GLU A 225 -8.56 2.42 17.07
N ALA A 226 -9.15 1.22 17.06
CA ALA A 226 -10.50 0.99 17.54
C ALA A 226 -10.54 0.91 19.08
N ASN A 227 -11.75 0.97 19.64
CA ASN A 227 -11.92 0.85 21.09
C ASN A 227 -11.44 -0.53 21.61
N PRO A 228 -11.11 -0.65 22.91
CA PRO A 228 -10.52 -1.87 23.48
C PRO A 228 -11.38 -3.14 23.29
N VAL A 229 -12.72 -3.01 23.30
CA VAL A 229 -13.65 -4.12 23.11
C VAL A 229 -13.57 -4.66 21.68
N VAL A 230 -13.62 -3.77 20.68
CA VAL A 230 -13.47 -4.14 19.27
C VAL A 230 -12.09 -4.75 19.02
N ARG A 231 -11.04 -4.20 19.64
CA ARG A 231 -9.69 -4.79 19.57
C ARG A 231 -9.64 -6.20 20.14
N PHE A 232 -10.25 -6.46 21.30
CA PHE A 232 -10.29 -7.79 21.90
C PHE A 232 -11.03 -8.79 21.00
N LEU A 233 -12.24 -8.44 20.54
CA LEU A 233 -13.02 -9.29 19.63
C LEU A 233 -12.24 -9.62 18.35
N TRP A 234 -11.59 -8.61 17.77
CA TRP A 234 -10.83 -8.75 16.53
C TRP A 234 -9.59 -9.61 16.66
N HIS A 235 -8.86 -9.54 17.78
CA HIS A 235 -7.61 -10.30 17.96
C HIS A 235 -7.84 -11.70 18.54
N VAL A 236 -8.91 -11.89 19.31
CA VAL A 236 -9.13 -13.14 20.08
C VAL A 236 -10.26 -13.97 19.50
N ILE A 237 -11.39 -13.36 19.15
CA ILE A 237 -12.61 -14.12 18.83
C ILE A 237 -12.72 -14.35 17.32
N LEU A 238 -12.71 -13.27 16.53
CA LEU A 238 -13.00 -13.33 15.09
C LEU A 238 -12.04 -14.23 14.28
N PRO A 239 -10.73 -14.37 14.58
CA PRO A 239 -9.85 -15.28 13.85
C PRO A 239 -10.23 -16.76 14.01
N ARG A 240 -10.86 -17.13 15.14
CA ARG A 240 -11.24 -18.53 15.46
C ARG A 240 -12.54 -18.97 14.79
N VAL A 241 -13.32 -18.01 14.26
CA VAL A 241 -14.65 -18.26 13.67
C VAL A 241 -14.73 -17.86 12.20
N ILE A 242 -13.59 -17.76 11.50
CA ILE A 242 -13.54 -17.39 10.08
C ILE A 242 -14.49 -18.22 9.19
N PRO A 243 -14.60 -19.57 9.31
CA PRO A 243 -15.54 -20.34 8.50
C PRO A 243 -16.98 -19.89 8.68
N LEU A 244 -17.39 -19.58 9.91
CA LEU A 244 -18.72 -19.07 10.23
C LEU A 244 -18.93 -17.65 9.69
N LEU A 245 -17.93 -16.77 9.81
CA LEU A 245 -18.01 -15.40 9.29
C LEU A 245 -18.17 -15.37 7.77
N ARG A 246 -17.52 -16.28 7.03
CA ARG A 246 -17.67 -16.37 5.57
C ARG A 246 -19.11 -16.72 5.18
N VAL A 247 -19.71 -17.65 5.92
CA VAL A 247 -21.12 -18.04 5.72
C VAL A 247 -22.05 -16.89 6.10
N LEU A 248 -21.82 -16.25 7.25
CA LEU A 248 -22.70 -15.20 7.78
C LEU A 248 -22.64 -13.91 6.96
N LEU A 249 -21.46 -13.50 6.53
CA LEU A 249 -21.26 -12.28 5.73
C LEU A 249 -21.42 -12.54 4.23
N GLY A 250 -21.67 -13.79 3.81
CA GLY A 250 -21.87 -14.16 2.42
C GLY A 250 -20.67 -13.84 1.52
N THR A 251 -19.45 -13.77 2.07
CA THR A 251 -18.23 -13.45 1.32
C THR A 251 -17.12 -14.46 1.58
N PRO A 252 -16.49 -15.03 0.53
CA PRO A 252 -15.32 -15.90 0.68
C PRO A 252 -14.05 -15.11 1.05
N ASN A 253 -14.06 -13.78 0.91
CA ASN A 253 -12.89 -12.93 1.03
C ASN A 253 -12.54 -12.55 2.49
N ILE A 254 -12.62 -13.53 3.39
CA ILE A 254 -12.13 -13.44 4.77
C ILE A 254 -10.94 -14.38 4.92
N LYS A 255 -9.74 -13.83 5.17
CA LYS A 255 -8.48 -14.56 5.02
C LYS A 255 -7.61 -14.45 6.27
N LEU A 256 -6.79 -15.47 6.47
CA LEU A 256 -5.73 -15.45 7.47
C LEU A 256 -4.56 -14.58 6.96
N PRO A 257 -3.81 -13.88 7.85
CA PRO A 257 -2.66 -13.07 7.45
C PRO A 257 -1.60 -13.79 6.63
N GLN A 258 -1.40 -15.08 6.90
CA GLN A 258 -0.48 -15.94 6.18
C GLN A 258 -0.90 -16.11 4.71
N VAL A 259 -2.21 -16.31 4.46
CA VAL A 259 -2.75 -16.53 3.12
C VAL A 259 -2.66 -15.26 2.29
N SER A 260 -3.08 -14.11 2.85
CA SER A 260 -2.99 -12.84 2.13
C SER A 260 -1.55 -12.37 1.96
N GLY A 261 -0.66 -12.65 2.92
CA GLY A 261 0.78 -12.38 2.80
C GLY A 261 1.44 -13.21 1.69
N ALA A 262 1.16 -14.51 1.63
CA ALA A 262 1.62 -15.37 0.53
C ALA A 262 1.03 -14.96 -0.83
N THR A 263 -0.18 -14.41 -0.83
CA THR A 263 -0.82 -13.88 -2.04
C THR A 263 -0.18 -12.58 -2.51
N LEU A 264 0.17 -11.67 -1.58
CA LEU A 264 0.92 -10.46 -1.92
C LEU A 264 2.32 -10.81 -2.47
N ALA A 265 3.00 -11.79 -1.88
CA ALA A 265 4.26 -12.31 -2.40
C ALA A 265 4.09 -12.90 -3.82
N TRP A 266 3.04 -13.70 -4.04
CA TRP A 266 2.72 -14.23 -5.37
C TRP A 266 2.44 -13.13 -6.39
N LEU A 267 1.68 -12.08 -6.03
CA LEU A 267 1.42 -10.93 -6.90
C LEU A 267 2.68 -10.12 -7.24
N ALA A 268 3.65 -10.12 -6.33
CA ALA A 268 4.94 -9.45 -6.52
C ALA A 268 5.86 -10.21 -7.47
N SER A 269 5.93 -11.54 -7.37
CA SER A 269 7.03 -12.32 -7.95
C SER A 269 6.63 -13.41 -8.96
N SER A 270 5.37 -13.85 -9.00
CA SER A 270 4.99 -14.97 -9.86
C SER A 270 4.97 -14.58 -11.34
N LYS A 271 5.35 -15.53 -12.21
CA LYS A 271 5.37 -15.29 -13.65
C LYS A 271 3.98 -14.95 -14.18
N GLU A 272 2.95 -15.58 -13.62
CA GLU A 272 1.55 -15.38 -14.01
C GLU A 272 1.08 -13.96 -13.64
N ALA A 273 1.34 -13.51 -12.42
CA ALA A 273 0.92 -12.17 -11.99
C ALA A 273 1.65 -11.05 -12.74
N LEU A 274 2.93 -11.26 -13.08
CA LEU A 274 3.76 -10.29 -13.80
C LEU A 274 3.27 -9.98 -15.23
N LEU A 275 2.36 -10.78 -15.79
CA LEU A 275 1.76 -10.53 -17.12
C LEU A 275 0.72 -9.41 -17.11
N SER A 276 0.22 -9.03 -15.93
CA SER A 276 -0.85 -8.03 -15.78
C SER A 276 -0.30 -6.67 -15.34
N SER A 277 -0.93 -5.58 -15.77
CA SER A 277 -0.63 -4.22 -15.30
C SER A 277 -1.90 -3.38 -15.42
N GLY A 278 -2.11 -2.43 -14.52
CA GLY A 278 -3.31 -1.58 -14.52
C GLY A 278 -4.58 -2.35 -14.17
N VAL A 279 -4.49 -3.36 -13.30
CA VAL A 279 -5.62 -4.22 -12.91
C VAL A 279 -5.78 -4.29 -11.38
N TYR A 280 -6.94 -4.79 -10.94
CA TYR A 280 -7.28 -5.00 -9.54
C TYR A 280 -7.40 -6.49 -9.23
N TYR A 281 -6.81 -6.92 -8.13
CA TYR A 281 -6.86 -8.30 -7.65
C TYR A 281 -7.60 -8.41 -6.33
N GLU A 282 -8.56 -9.34 -6.25
CA GLU A 282 -9.09 -9.85 -4.98
C GLU A 282 -8.42 -11.20 -4.70
N GLY A 283 -7.49 -11.24 -3.74
CA GLY A 283 -6.63 -12.41 -3.60
C GLY A 283 -5.79 -12.68 -4.85
N ARG A 284 -6.02 -13.83 -5.49
CA ARG A 284 -5.31 -14.24 -6.72
C ARG A 284 -6.16 -14.08 -7.99
N GLU A 285 -7.39 -13.61 -7.85
CA GLU A 285 -8.31 -13.44 -8.97
C GLU A 285 -8.29 -11.98 -9.41
N GLN A 286 -8.13 -11.76 -10.72
CA GLN A 286 -8.30 -10.46 -11.31
C GLN A 286 -9.81 -10.20 -11.44
N ILE A 287 -10.30 -9.15 -10.79
CA ILE A 287 -11.71 -8.74 -10.84
C ILE A 287 -11.81 -7.27 -11.28
N ARG A 288 -13.00 -6.85 -11.70
CA ARG A 288 -13.29 -5.44 -11.96
C ARG A 288 -13.35 -4.68 -10.63
N SER A 289 -12.76 -3.48 -10.57
CA SER A 289 -12.88 -2.56 -9.43
C SER A 289 -14.16 -1.70 -9.55
N SER A 290 -14.39 -0.82 -8.58
CA SER A 290 -15.57 0.05 -8.59
C SER A 290 -15.69 0.90 -9.87
N GLU A 291 -16.92 1.18 -10.33
CA GLU A 291 -17.15 2.00 -11.52
C GLU A 291 -16.48 3.39 -11.42
N GLU A 292 -16.53 3.99 -10.23
CA GLU A 292 -15.90 5.27 -9.94
C GLU A 292 -14.38 5.25 -10.13
N SER A 293 -13.73 4.11 -9.92
CA SER A 293 -12.28 3.99 -10.10
C SER A 293 -11.84 4.14 -11.56
N TYR A 294 -12.73 3.94 -12.54
CA TYR A 294 -12.42 4.12 -13.97
C TYR A 294 -12.62 5.56 -14.47
N ASP A 295 -13.12 6.47 -13.62
CA ASP A 295 -13.30 7.88 -13.96
C ASP A 295 -11.94 8.59 -14.08
N VAL A 296 -11.51 8.83 -15.32
CA VAL A 296 -10.22 9.48 -15.63
C VAL A 296 -10.13 10.89 -15.05
N SER A 297 -11.25 11.60 -14.89
CA SER A 297 -11.24 12.95 -14.31
C SER A 297 -10.82 12.92 -12.84
N LYS A 298 -11.33 11.96 -12.06
CA LYS A 298 -10.96 11.76 -10.65
C LYS A 298 -9.53 11.25 -10.50
N GLN A 299 -9.09 10.40 -11.42
CA GLN A 299 -7.71 9.94 -11.46
C GLN A 299 -6.73 11.10 -11.71
N ASN A 300 -7.08 12.02 -12.61
CA ASN A 300 -6.29 13.21 -12.89
C ASN A 300 -6.36 14.22 -11.75
N ASP A 301 -7.54 14.47 -11.17
CA ASP A 301 -7.70 15.30 -9.96
C ASP A 301 -6.78 14.82 -8.84
N LEU A 302 -6.81 13.51 -8.53
CA LEU A 302 -5.94 12.90 -7.54
C LEU A 302 -4.46 13.08 -7.84
N TRP A 303 -4.06 12.79 -9.08
CA TRP A 303 -2.67 12.88 -9.50
C TRP A 303 -2.17 14.32 -9.43
N ASP A 304 -2.85 15.24 -10.09
CA ASP A 304 -2.41 16.63 -10.25
C ASP A 304 -2.43 17.36 -8.91
N TRP A 305 -3.42 17.07 -8.05
CA TRP A 305 -3.43 17.56 -6.68
C TRP A 305 -2.23 17.05 -5.89
N THR A 306 -1.91 15.75 -6.00
CA THR A 306 -0.76 15.15 -5.32
C THR A 306 0.54 15.81 -5.77
N VAL A 307 0.77 15.96 -7.09
CA VAL A 307 1.97 16.63 -7.60
C VAL A 307 2.07 18.06 -7.06
N ARG A 308 0.98 18.84 -7.19
CA ARG A 308 0.96 20.26 -6.82
C ARG A 308 1.21 20.52 -5.34
N ASN A 309 0.67 19.68 -4.46
CA ASN A 309 0.70 19.93 -3.02
C ASN A 309 1.82 19.19 -2.29
N VAL A 310 2.31 18.08 -2.85
CA VAL A 310 3.23 17.17 -2.15
C VAL A 310 4.67 17.35 -2.63
N ALA A 311 4.87 17.67 -3.92
CA ALA A 311 6.18 17.99 -4.44
C ALA A 311 6.65 19.35 -3.91
N SER A 312 7.91 19.40 -3.50
CA SER A 312 8.54 20.57 -2.87
C SER A 312 9.60 21.25 -3.76
N THR A 313 10.02 20.56 -4.83
CA THR A 313 11.02 21.03 -5.79
C THR A 313 10.61 20.68 -7.21
N GLU A 314 11.18 21.37 -8.20
CA GLU A 314 10.98 21.04 -9.62
C GLU A 314 11.46 19.63 -9.96
N GLU A 315 12.52 19.15 -9.29
CA GLU A 315 13.00 17.77 -9.44
C GLU A 315 11.96 16.76 -8.96
N GLU A 316 11.30 17.01 -7.82
CA GLU A 316 10.23 16.14 -7.34
C GLU A 316 9.03 16.15 -8.30
N VAL A 317 8.67 17.32 -8.85
CA VAL A 317 7.64 17.43 -9.89
C VAL A 317 8.00 16.59 -11.11
N ALA A 318 9.25 16.67 -11.60
CA ALA A 318 9.72 15.85 -12.72
C ALA A 318 9.64 14.34 -12.41
N ARG A 319 10.04 13.92 -11.20
CA ARG A 319 9.91 12.52 -10.74
C ARG A 319 8.45 12.04 -10.72
N PHE A 320 7.48 12.92 -10.42
CA PHE A 320 6.07 12.61 -10.54
C PHE A 320 5.58 12.55 -11.99
N SER A 321 6.13 13.36 -12.90
CA SER A 321 5.67 13.36 -14.29
C SER A 321 5.98 12.05 -15.01
N LEU A 322 6.98 11.28 -14.56
CA LEU A 322 7.46 10.06 -15.22
C LEU A 322 7.86 10.29 -16.69
N THR A 323 8.13 11.55 -17.02
CA THR A 323 8.61 12.05 -18.30
C THR A 323 10.04 12.54 -18.08
N ASP A 324 10.96 12.08 -18.93
CA ASP A 324 12.39 12.41 -18.93
C ASP A 324 12.73 13.85 -18.50
#